data_AF-A0A6B3P6E2-F1
#
_entry.id   AF-A0A6B3P6E2-F1
#
_cell.length_a   1.000
_cell.length_b   1.000
_cell.length_c   1.000
_cell.angle_alpha   90.00
_cell.angle_beta   90.00
_cell.angle_gamma   90.00
#
_symmetry.space_group_name_H-M   'P 1'
#
loop_
_entity.id
_entity.type
_entity.pdbx_description
1 polymer ?
#
loop_
_entity_poly.entity_id
_entity_poly.type
_entity_poly.pdbx_seq_one_letter_code
_entity_poly.pdbx_strand_id
1 'polypeptide(L)'
;MVHTKDKFPEYKLIHSQVCQDCIKRVKLAFDRWFKADKNGQRLGKPRFNGIGRYRSFTYPQIKQDCLEGNKINLPKIGLVKLIQHRRLPDGFHSFICYD
;
A
#
# COMPACT_ATOMS: atom_id res chain seq x y z
N MET A 1 -9.56 1.14 12.77
CA MET A 1 -8.29 1.90 12.90
C MET A 1 -8.36 3.06 13.89
N VAL A 2 -9.49 3.28 14.57
CA VAL A 2 -9.72 4.53 15.33
C VAL A 2 -8.80 4.68 16.55
N HIS A 3 -8.31 3.58 17.14
CA HIS A 3 -7.45 3.63 18.35
C HIS A 3 -6.00 3.15 18.13
N THR A 4 -5.61 2.90 16.88
CA THR A 4 -4.30 2.28 16.61
C THR A 4 -3.15 3.28 16.85
N LYS A 5 -3.37 4.56 16.58
CA LYS A 5 -2.37 5.63 16.79
C LYS A 5 -2.22 6.04 18.26
N ASP A 6 -3.20 5.70 19.09
CA ASP A 6 -3.14 5.96 20.53
C ASP A 6 -2.30 4.91 21.24
N LYS A 7 -2.42 3.64 20.78
CA LYS A 7 -1.64 2.52 21.31
C LYS A 7 -0.20 2.48 20.80
N PHE A 8 0.04 2.95 19.57
CA PHE A 8 1.35 2.94 18.91
C PHE A 8 1.68 4.35 18.42
N PRO A 9 2.33 5.19 19.26
CA PRO A 9 2.67 6.57 18.93
C PRO A 9 3.50 6.71 17.65
N GLU A 10 4.36 5.74 17.36
CA GLU A 10 5.20 5.66 16.16
C GLU A 10 4.39 5.65 14.86
N TYR A 11 3.13 5.18 14.89
CA TYR A 11 2.26 5.18 13.70
C TYR A 11 1.74 6.57 13.33
N LYS A 12 1.96 7.60 14.15
CA LYS A 12 1.66 9.00 13.80
C LYS A 12 2.57 9.52 12.68
N LEU A 13 3.76 8.94 12.54
CA LEU A 13 4.70 9.26 11.46
C LEU A 13 4.30 8.62 10.13
N ILE A 14 3.54 7.51 10.17
CA ILE A 14 3.14 6.77 8.98
C ILE A 14 1.83 7.34 8.42
N HIS A 15 1.75 7.44 7.10
CA HIS A 15 0.51 7.84 6.45
C HIS A 15 -0.59 6.79 6.66
N SER A 16 -1.82 7.25 6.95
CA SER A 16 -2.94 6.37 7.30
C SER A 16 -3.25 5.32 6.23
N GLN A 17 -3.19 5.71 4.97
CA GLN A 17 -3.49 4.79 3.86
C GLN A 17 -2.45 3.68 3.72
N VAL A 18 -1.17 3.95 4.02
CA VAL A 18 -0.12 2.91 3.98
C VAL A 18 -0.38 1.88 5.08
N CYS A 19 -0.76 2.33 6.28
CA CYS A 19 -1.19 1.43 7.34
C CYS A 19 -2.41 0.59 6.91
N GLN A 20 -3.38 1.18 6.20
CA GLN A 20 -4.57 0.48 5.74
C GLN A 20 -4.22 -0.61 4.72
N ASP A 21 -3.32 -0.29 3.78
CA ASP A 21 -2.83 -1.25 2.81
C ASP A 21 -2.10 -2.42 3.48
N CYS A 22 -1.27 -2.15 4.50
CA CYS A 22 -0.61 -3.21 5.28
C CYS A 22 -1.62 -4.19 5.89
N ILE A 23 -2.69 -3.67 6.52
CA ILE A 23 -3.75 -4.52 7.10
C ILE A 23 -4.49 -5.28 6.00
N LYS A 24 -4.80 -4.63 4.88
CA LYS A 24 -5.49 -5.26 3.74
C LYS A 24 -4.69 -6.43 3.18
N ARG A 25 -3.35 -6.29 3.05
CA ARG A 25 -2.46 -7.37 2.61
C ARG A 25 -2.48 -8.56 3.55
N VAL A 26 -2.45 -8.31 4.87
CA VAL A 26 -2.55 -9.38 5.88
C VAL A 26 -3.89 -10.10 5.74
N LYS A 27 -5.00 -9.35 5.70
CA LYS A 27 -6.34 -9.93 5.53
C LYS A 27 -6.42 -10.79 4.27
N LEU A 28 -5.96 -10.27 3.13
CA LEU A 28 -5.97 -10.98 1.85
C LEU A 28 -5.15 -12.28 1.89
N ALA A 29 -4.00 -12.28 2.56
CA ALA A 29 -3.19 -13.47 2.73
C ALA A 29 -3.93 -14.56 3.52
N PHE A 30 -4.61 -14.19 4.61
CA PHE A 30 -5.42 -15.12 5.39
C PHE A 30 -6.68 -15.58 4.63
N ASP A 31 -7.39 -14.67 3.95
CA ASP A 31 -8.56 -15.02 3.15
C ASP A 31 -8.20 -16.05 2.07
N ARG A 32 -7.03 -15.91 1.43
CA ARG A 32 -6.49 -16.86 0.46
C ARG A 32 -6.09 -18.20 1.06
N TRP A 33 -5.67 -18.23 2.32
CA TRP A 33 -5.34 -19.46 3.02
C TRP A 33 -6.57 -20.26 3.40
N PHE A 34 -7.63 -19.57 3.84
CA PHE A 34 -8.88 -20.21 4.21
C PHE A 34 -9.66 -20.69 3.00
N LYS A 35 -9.69 -19.91 1.90
CA LYS A 35 -10.35 -20.29 0.65
C LYS A 35 -9.54 -21.36 -0.09
N ALA A 36 -10.22 -22.43 -0.49
CA ALA A 36 -9.66 -23.37 -1.46
C ALA A 36 -9.67 -22.73 -2.84
N ASP A 37 -8.62 -22.97 -3.62
CA ASP A 37 -8.56 -22.52 -5.00
C ASP A 37 -9.55 -23.31 -5.88
N LYS A 38 -9.74 -22.90 -7.14
CA LYS A 38 -10.64 -23.58 -8.09
C LYS A 38 -10.33 -25.07 -8.27
N ASN A 39 -9.08 -25.47 -8.02
CA ASN A 39 -8.60 -26.85 -8.08
C ASN A 39 -8.74 -27.61 -6.73
N GLY A 40 -9.45 -27.04 -5.75
CA GLY A 40 -9.64 -27.62 -4.42
C GLY A 40 -8.41 -27.56 -3.49
N GLN A 41 -7.27 -27.07 -3.98
CA GLN A 41 -6.04 -26.95 -3.19
C GLN A 41 -6.04 -25.66 -2.36
N ARG A 42 -5.66 -25.77 -1.10
CA ARG A 42 -5.47 -24.61 -0.22
C ARG A 42 -4.09 -24.04 -0.46
N LEU A 43 -3.99 -22.71 -0.53
CA LEU A 43 -2.69 -22.05 -0.58
C LEU A 43 -1.91 -22.30 0.73
N GLY A 44 -0.59 -22.22 0.68
CA GLY A 44 0.26 -22.38 1.87
C GLY A 44 -0.07 -21.34 2.96
N LYS A 45 0.14 -21.73 4.24
CA LYS A 45 -0.09 -20.84 5.38
C LYS A 45 0.68 -19.51 5.20
N PRO A 46 0.04 -18.34 5.43
CA PRO A 46 0.70 -17.06 5.34
C PRO A 46 1.91 -17.01 6.27
N ARG A 47 3.04 -16.57 5.74
CA ARG A 47 4.27 -16.41 6.51
C ARG A 47 4.46 -14.95 6.93
N PHE A 48 5.01 -14.76 8.12
CA PHE A 48 5.41 -13.42 8.57
C PHE A 48 6.60 -12.91 7.75
N ASN A 49 6.55 -11.64 7.36
CA ASN A 49 7.64 -10.97 6.66
C ASN A 49 8.53 -10.26 7.68
N GLY A 50 9.71 -10.81 7.94
CA GLY A 50 10.72 -10.17 8.79
C GLY A 50 11.27 -8.86 8.22
N ILE A 51 12.03 -8.16 9.04
CA ILE A 51 12.71 -6.90 8.71
C ILE A 51 13.57 -7.12 7.44
N GLY A 52 13.47 -6.20 6.47
CA GLY A 52 14.18 -6.27 5.19
C GLY A 52 13.49 -7.07 4.07
N ARG A 53 12.43 -7.83 4.37
CA ARG A 53 11.61 -8.50 3.34
C ARG A 53 10.48 -7.62 2.80
N TYR A 54 10.09 -6.58 3.54
CA TYR A 54 9.06 -5.64 3.11
C TYR A 54 9.67 -4.50 2.28
N ARG A 55 9.69 -4.67 0.95
CA ARG A 55 10.39 -3.75 0.02
C ARG A 55 9.48 -2.75 -0.69
N SER A 56 8.16 -2.88 -0.57
CA SER A 56 7.21 -2.01 -1.26
C SER A 56 5.99 -1.68 -0.40
N PHE A 57 5.59 -0.41 -0.44
CA PHE A 57 4.34 0.10 0.11
C PHE A 57 3.55 0.78 -1.00
N THR A 58 2.23 0.88 -0.82
CA THR A 58 1.34 1.46 -1.82
C THR A 58 0.53 2.57 -1.18
N TYR A 59 0.42 3.69 -1.90
CA TYR A 59 -0.55 4.74 -1.60
C TYR A 59 -1.77 4.54 -2.52
N PRO A 60 -2.88 3.99 -2.01
CA PRO A 60 -4.06 3.73 -2.83
C PRO A 60 -4.70 5.01 -3.38
N GLN A 61 -4.59 6.13 -2.67
CA GLN A 61 -5.11 7.43 -3.13
C GLN A 61 -4.01 8.48 -2.98
N ILE A 62 -3.53 8.98 -4.11
CA ILE A 62 -2.52 10.05 -4.16
C ILE A 62 -3.19 11.30 -4.72
N LYS A 63 -2.73 12.49 -4.31
CA LYS A 63 -3.19 13.74 -4.91
C LYS A 63 -2.69 13.86 -6.34
N GLN A 64 -3.48 14.48 -7.21
CA GLN A 64 -3.15 14.71 -8.61
C GLN A 64 -1.81 15.45 -8.79
N ASP A 65 -1.54 16.43 -7.93
CA ASP A 65 -0.34 17.29 -7.99
C ASP A 65 0.88 16.68 -7.28
N CYS A 66 0.95 15.35 -7.14
CA CYS A 66 2.07 14.71 -6.45
C CYS A 66 3.37 14.69 -7.27
N LEU A 67 3.31 14.94 -8.59
CA LEU A 67 4.46 14.85 -9.48
C LEU A 67 5.05 16.22 -9.77
N GLU A 68 6.31 16.39 -9.38
CA GLU A 68 7.11 17.58 -9.67
C GLU A 68 8.29 17.16 -10.55
N GLY A 69 8.05 17.09 -11.87
CA GLY A 69 9.05 16.63 -12.85
C GLY A 69 9.51 15.19 -12.57
N ASN A 70 10.78 15.04 -12.16
CA ASN A 70 11.39 13.74 -11.81
C ASN A 70 11.30 13.40 -10.31
N LYS A 71 10.44 14.09 -9.55
CA LYS A 71 10.23 13.84 -8.12
C LYS A 71 8.75 13.61 -7.85
N ILE A 72 8.47 12.83 -6.81
CA ILE A 72 7.13 12.60 -6.27
C ILE A 72 7.06 13.09 -4.83
N ASN A 73 6.06 13.90 -4.52
CA ASN A 73 5.78 14.36 -3.17
C ASN A 73 4.86 13.35 -2.46
N LEU A 74 5.42 12.63 -1.49
CA LEU A 74 4.71 11.62 -0.72
C LEU A 74 4.26 12.19 0.64
N PRO A 75 2.99 12.00 1.05
CA PRO A 75 2.55 12.40 2.38
C PRO A 75 3.44 11.81 3.48
N LYS A 76 3.84 12.61 4.47
CA LYS A 76 4.72 12.26 5.61
C LYS A 76 6.18 11.94 5.29
N ILE A 77 6.54 11.65 4.03
CA ILE A 77 7.92 11.37 3.61
C ILE A 77 8.54 12.61 2.95
N GLY A 78 7.76 13.36 2.16
CA GLY A 78 8.21 14.51 1.39
C GLY A 78 8.59 14.17 -0.05
N LEU A 79 9.44 15.00 -0.65
CA LEU A 79 9.90 14.87 -2.04
C LEU A 79 10.93 13.75 -2.19
N VAL A 80 10.59 12.76 -3.01
CA VAL A 80 11.45 11.61 -3.31
C VAL A 80 11.72 11.55 -4.82
N LYS A 81 12.93 11.16 -5.21
CA LYS A 81 13.27 10.94 -6.62
C LYS A 81 12.41 9.83 -7.20
N LEU A 82 11.72 10.12 -8.30
CA LEU A 82 10.93 9.14 -9.04
C LEU A 82 11.80 8.45 -10.09
N ILE A 83 11.78 7.11 -10.09
CA ILE A 83 12.32 6.31 -11.19
C ILE A 83 11.13 5.76 -11.97
N GLN A 84 10.88 6.37 -13.12
CA GLN A 84 9.74 6.02 -13.96
C GLN A 84 10.15 5.02 -15.04
N HIS A 85 9.76 3.75 -14.87
CA HIS A 85 10.01 2.72 -15.89
C HIS A 85 9.05 2.81 -17.08
N ARG A 86 7.85 3.37 -16.91
CA ARG A 86 6.83 3.55 -17.96
C ARG A 86 6.22 4.94 -17.90
N ARG A 87 6.03 5.57 -19.06
CA ARG A 87 5.33 6.87 -19.15
C ARG A 87 3.92 6.73 -18.58
N LEU A 88 3.49 7.74 -17.83
CA LEU A 88 2.12 7.81 -17.33
C LEU A 88 1.22 8.13 -18.51
N PRO A 89 0.03 7.51 -18.61
CA PRO A 89 -0.93 7.85 -19.65
C PRO A 89 -1.41 9.30 -19.48
N ASP A 90 -1.63 9.97 -20.61
CA ASP A 90 -2.17 11.33 -20.63
C ASP A 90 -3.55 11.33 -19.96
N GLY A 91 -3.75 12.23 -18.99
CA GLY A 91 -4.99 12.29 -18.22
C GLY A 91 -5.08 11.31 -17.05
N PHE A 92 -3.98 10.73 -16.57
CA PHE A 92 -3.94 9.93 -15.33
C PHE A 92 -4.61 10.67 -14.17
N HIS A 93 -5.88 10.38 -13.88
CA HIS A 93 -6.54 10.80 -12.66
C HIS A 93 -6.26 9.73 -11.61
N SER A 94 -5.65 10.10 -10.49
CA SER A 94 -5.46 9.20 -9.36
C SER A 94 -6.78 8.49 -9.05
N PHE A 95 -6.84 7.18 -9.29
CA PHE A 95 -8.07 6.40 -9.33
C PHE A 95 -8.94 6.62 -8.08
N ILE A 96 -10.00 7.40 -8.22
CA ILE A 96 -11.21 7.25 -7.43
C ILE A 96 -12.08 6.27 -8.24
N CYS A 97 -11.86 4.97 -8.07
CA CYS A 97 -12.88 4.00 -8.50
C CYS A 97 -14.02 4.10 -7.48
N TYR A 98 -15.05 4.87 -7.81
CA TYR A 98 -16.41 4.54 -7.40
C TYR A 98 -16.95 3.62 -8.49
N ASP A 99 -17.10 2.34 -8.14
CA ASP A 99 -18.17 1.43 -8.56
C ASP A 99 -18.16 0.24 -7.57
#